data_AF-A0A2E2R3U3-F1
#
_entry.id   AF-A0A2E2R3U3-F1
#
_cell.length_a   1.000
_cell.length_b   1.000
_cell.length_c   1.000
_cell.angle_alpha   90.00
_cell.angle_beta   90.00
_cell.angle_gamma   90.00
#
_symmetry.space_group_name_H-M   'P 1'
#
loop_
_entity.id
_entity.type
_entity.pdbx_description
1 polymer ?
#
loop_
_entity_poly.entity_id
_entity_poly.type
_entity_poly.pdbx_seq_one_letter_code
_entity_poly.pdbx_strand_id
1 'polypeptide(L)'
;MQYQTPNKFEPSRRAALNALATVDPALYSRTRNFLDGAVTGLSPWITHGYLSVREATQVLMEKYRLSFEDKLIFEFAWREFFKHAHAELGNGILSDVRRPVWSGKYNQQLPDDIREGRTGVEAIDAGVASLYETGYLHNHVRMWIASYVVHMRKVHWKVGADWMYTHLLDGDLASNHLSWQWVAGTFSHKPYVFNSDNVKKYAPKWDCSGTAIDTDYEDLESIARSKRDVGRERNAPPVGVAEPTSHRFDLELLSDTLKRKTVDLRQQAGVDSCSALMSNFKKINLVHPWDLKACFDLTQSGELRVGLIDCAFHKAHPWNKQRWDFVLNAMETGCDQVWVVNTDEIGHCTSMLAGFMKTGAEFELKETLNSGYLMMERCFPIRWALEDKLLPNPPRFQQSFSRFYREATLMAGSLEEAIHGGILVD
;
A
#
# COMPACT_ATOMS: atom_id res chain seq x y z
N MET A 1 3.68 23.13 10.92
CA MET A 1 2.66 23.74 10.05
C MET A 1 2.29 22.70 9.00
N GLN A 2 1.11 22.07 9.11
CA GLN A 2 0.69 21.00 8.19
C GLN A 2 0.43 21.60 6.79
N TYR A 3 0.92 20.94 5.74
CA TYR A 3 0.40 21.14 4.39
C TYR A 3 -0.97 20.47 4.29
N GLN A 4 -1.84 20.90 3.36
CA GLN A 4 -3.22 20.41 3.26
C GLN A 4 -3.25 18.88 3.09
N THR A 5 -3.37 18.15 4.19
CA THR A 5 -3.75 16.75 4.19
C THR A 5 -5.26 16.68 3.97
N PRO A 6 -5.75 15.75 3.14
CA PRO A 6 -7.18 15.48 3.07
C PRO A 6 -7.75 15.26 4.48
N ASN A 7 -8.99 15.70 4.70
CA ASN A 7 -9.75 15.36 5.89
C ASN A 7 -9.61 13.87 6.21
N LYS A 8 -9.66 13.53 7.51
CA LYS A 8 -9.64 12.17 8.06
C LYS A 8 -10.24 11.13 7.09
N PHE A 9 -9.43 10.16 6.67
CA PHE A 9 -9.87 9.11 5.74
C PHE A 9 -10.94 8.23 6.40
N GLU A 10 -12.20 8.50 6.10
CA GLU A 10 -13.30 7.69 6.60
C GLU A 10 -13.34 6.33 5.88
N PRO A 11 -13.40 5.20 6.61
CA PRO A 11 -13.43 3.85 6.04
C PRO A 11 -14.84 3.52 5.50
N SER A 12 -15.28 4.25 4.47
CA SER A 12 -16.56 3.99 3.81
C SER A 12 -16.49 4.18 2.29
N ARG A 13 -17.30 3.40 1.56
CA ARG A 13 -17.44 3.55 0.10
C ARG A 13 -17.98 4.93 -0.28
N ARG A 14 -18.88 5.51 0.53
CA ARG A 14 -19.40 6.87 0.30
C ARG A 14 -18.30 7.91 0.36
N ALA A 15 -17.38 7.83 1.34
CA ALA A 15 -16.26 8.76 1.43
C ALA A 15 -15.31 8.65 0.23
N ALA A 16 -15.02 7.43 -0.23
CA ALA A 16 -14.21 7.19 -1.43
C ALA A 16 -14.83 7.84 -2.68
N LEU A 17 -16.14 7.65 -2.90
CA LEU A 17 -16.85 8.23 -4.04
C LEU A 17 -16.97 9.76 -3.94
N ASN A 18 -17.17 10.31 -2.73
CA ASN A 18 -17.17 11.75 -2.51
C ASN A 18 -15.80 12.35 -2.85
N ALA A 19 -14.71 11.73 -2.41
CA ALA A 19 -13.35 12.15 -2.75
C ALA A 19 -13.13 12.11 -4.28
N LEU A 20 -13.53 11.01 -4.93
CA LEU A 20 -13.43 10.84 -6.39
C LEU A 20 -14.19 11.93 -7.15
N ALA A 21 -15.39 12.31 -6.69
CA ALA A 21 -16.20 13.35 -7.31
C ALA A 21 -15.55 14.74 -7.30
N THR A 22 -14.59 14.98 -6.38
CA THR A 22 -13.83 16.25 -6.31
C THR A 22 -12.61 16.29 -7.23
N VAL A 23 -12.23 15.17 -7.85
CA VAL A 23 -11.04 15.09 -8.69
C VAL A 23 -11.21 15.91 -9.98
N ASP A 24 -10.22 16.76 -10.25
CA ASP A 24 -10.03 17.49 -11.51
C ASP A 24 -8.71 17.02 -12.15
N PRO A 25 -8.76 16.17 -13.19
CA PRO A 25 -7.56 15.65 -13.86
C PRO A 25 -6.66 16.74 -14.47
N ALA A 26 -7.23 17.84 -14.95
CA ALA A 26 -6.47 18.92 -15.55
C ALA A 26 -5.73 19.74 -14.49
N LEU A 27 -6.39 20.04 -13.36
CA LEU A 27 -5.74 20.69 -12.22
C LEU A 27 -4.67 19.79 -11.60
N TYR A 28 -4.95 18.49 -11.45
CA TYR A 28 -3.99 17.48 -11.02
C TYR A 28 -2.72 17.51 -11.89
N SER A 29 -2.88 17.42 -13.21
CA SER A 29 -1.75 17.44 -14.16
C SER A 29 -0.85 18.66 -13.99
N ARG A 30 -1.44 19.84 -13.76
CA ARG A 30 -0.69 21.09 -13.58
C ARG A 30 -0.01 21.23 -12.23
N THR A 31 -0.59 20.66 -11.16
CA THR A 31 -0.22 21.05 -9.78
C THR A 31 0.24 19.91 -8.87
N ARG A 32 0.09 18.63 -9.26
CA ARG A 32 0.42 17.44 -8.42
C ARG A 32 1.81 17.36 -7.80
N ASN A 33 2.76 18.18 -8.26
CA ASN A 33 4.13 18.22 -7.76
C ASN A 33 4.29 19.22 -6.61
N PHE A 34 3.38 20.19 -6.48
CA PHE A 34 3.39 21.16 -5.39
C PHE A 34 2.64 20.58 -4.20
N LEU A 35 3.19 20.75 -3.00
CA LEU A 35 2.66 20.16 -1.77
C LEU A 35 1.28 20.72 -1.38
N ASP A 36 0.95 21.92 -1.86
CA ASP A 36 -0.36 22.58 -1.79
C ASP A 36 -1.16 22.49 -3.10
N GLY A 37 -0.69 21.67 -4.05
CA GLY A 37 -1.37 21.40 -5.31
C GLY A 37 -2.45 20.33 -5.18
N ALA A 38 -3.21 20.14 -6.26
CA ALA A 38 -4.27 19.14 -6.29
C ALA A 38 -3.70 17.72 -6.44
N VAL A 39 -4.02 16.87 -5.48
CA VAL A 39 -3.87 15.41 -5.54
C VAL A 39 -5.22 14.75 -5.31
N THR A 40 -5.38 13.50 -5.75
CA THR A 40 -6.69 12.82 -5.65
C THR A 40 -7.05 12.41 -4.22
N GLY A 41 -6.06 12.12 -3.38
CA GLY A 41 -6.28 11.57 -2.04
C GLY A 41 -6.91 10.18 -2.04
N LEU A 42 -6.99 9.49 -3.18
CA LEU A 42 -7.76 8.24 -3.31
C LEU A 42 -7.02 6.98 -2.82
N SER A 43 -5.71 7.06 -2.61
CA SER A 43 -4.86 5.87 -2.43
C SER A 43 -5.24 4.99 -1.23
N PRO A 44 -5.70 5.47 -0.06
CA PRO A 44 -6.12 4.57 1.02
C PRO A 44 -7.31 3.69 0.64
N TRP A 45 -8.31 4.28 -0.04
CA TRP A 45 -9.48 3.54 -0.52
C TRP A 45 -9.13 2.59 -1.67
N ILE A 46 -8.22 2.98 -2.56
CA ILE A 46 -7.75 2.12 -3.66
C ILE A 46 -6.93 0.94 -3.14
N THR A 47 -5.99 1.17 -2.22
CA THR A 47 -5.16 0.10 -1.63
C THR A 47 -6.02 -0.95 -0.94
N HIS A 48 -7.07 -0.52 -0.25
CA HIS A 48 -7.96 -1.40 0.48
C HIS A 48 -9.18 -1.88 -0.33
N GLY A 49 -9.22 -1.59 -1.63
CA GLY A 49 -10.23 -2.10 -2.55
C GLY A 49 -11.63 -1.56 -2.30
N TYR A 50 -11.80 -0.37 -1.70
CA TYR A 50 -13.11 0.31 -1.61
C TYR A 50 -13.57 0.85 -2.98
N LEU A 51 -12.58 1.15 -3.83
CA LEU A 51 -12.69 1.74 -5.15
C LEU A 51 -11.53 1.18 -5.99
N SER A 52 -11.80 0.60 -7.17
CA SER A 52 -10.73 0.16 -8.06
C SER A 52 -10.22 1.31 -8.94
N VAL A 53 -9.04 1.15 -9.53
CA VAL A 53 -8.53 2.13 -10.52
C VAL A 53 -9.36 2.13 -11.80
N ARG A 54 -9.93 0.98 -12.20
CA ARG A 54 -10.87 0.88 -13.33
C ARG A 54 -12.15 1.67 -13.03
N GLU A 55 -12.77 1.42 -11.88
CA GLU A 55 -13.99 2.10 -11.43
C GLU A 55 -13.76 3.62 -11.33
N ALA A 56 -12.65 4.04 -10.71
CA ALA A 56 -12.29 5.46 -10.62
C ALA A 56 -12.16 6.10 -12.01
N THR A 57 -11.52 5.41 -12.94
CA THR A 57 -11.35 5.89 -14.32
C THR A 57 -12.68 6.00 -15.05
N GLN A 58 -13.53 4.97 -14.94
CA GLN A 58 -14.86 4.95 -15.54
C GLN A 58 -15.71 6.14 -15.08
N VAL A 59 -15.79 6.37 -13.77
CA VAL A 59 -16.56 7.49 -13.19
C VAL A 59 -16.00 8.84 -13.64
N LEU A 60 -14.68 8.99 -13.73
CA LEU A 60 -14.09 10.25 -14.22
C LEU A 60 -14.37 10.48 -15.70
N MET A 61 -14.44 9.42 -16.51
CA MET A 61 -14.76 9.52 -17.94
C MET A 61 -16.20 9.91 -18.22
N GLU A 62 -17.11 9.78 -17.25
CA GLU A 62 -18.46 10.34 -17.36
C GLU A 62 -18.46 11.87 -17.40
N LYS A 63 -17.42 12.52 -16.83
CA LYS A 63 -17.32 13.98 -16.70
C LYS A 63 -16.21 14.60 -17.54
N TYR A 64 -15.14 13.87 -17.79
CA TYR A 64 -13.95 14.35 -18.48
C TYR A 64 -13.62 13.45 -19.67
N ARG A 65 -13.09 14.02 -20.75
CA ARG A 65 -12.49 13.22 -21.83
C ARG A 65 -11.08 12.87 -21.40
N LEU A 66 -10.87 11.61 -21.02
CA LEU A 66 -9.57 11.10 -20.60
C LEU A 66 -9.01 10.13 -21.63
N SER A 67 -7.70 10.05 -21.72
CA SER A 67 -6.98 9.09 -22.54
C SER A 67 -5.72 8.60 -21.82
N PHE A 68 -4.97 7.70 -22.45
CA PHE A 68 -3.67 7.27 -21.92
C PHE A 68 -2.63 8.40 -21.90
N GLU A 69 -2.88 9.56 -22.50
CA GLU A 69 -1.98 10.71 -22.41
C GLU A 69 -2.12 11.48 -21.08
N ASP A 70 -3.21 11.28 -20.35
CA ASP A 70 -3.50 12.02 -19.13
C ASP A 70 -2.62 11.59 -17.96
N LYS A 71 -2.05 12.60 -17.27
CA LYS A 71 -1.15 12.36 -16.14
C LYS A 71 -1.80 11.57 -15.00
N LEU A 72 -3.11 11.69 -14.80
CA LEU A 72 -3.78 10.87 -13.79
C LEU A 72 -3.78 9.38 -14.17
N ILE A 73 -4.05 9.06 -15.43
CA ILE A 73 -4.06 7.68 -15.95
C ILE A 73 -2.66 7.08 -15.92
N PHE A 74 -1.63 7.87 -16.25
CA PHE A 74 -0.23 7.48 -16.08
C PHE A 74 0.09 7.03 -14.64
N GLU A 75 -0.49 7.69 -13.63
CA GLU A 75 -0.21 7.39 -12.22
C GLU A 75 -1.00 6.18 -11.72
N PHE A 76 -2.20 5.96 -12.23
CA PHE A 76 -2.90 4.68 -12.03
C PHE A 76 -2.13 3.51 -12.65
N ALA A 77 -1.53 3.72 -13.81
CA ALA A 77 -0.70 2.71 -14.44
C ALA A 77 0.61 2.43 -13.70
N TRP A 78 1.16 3.39 -12.93
CA TRP A 78 2.31 3.13 -12.06
C TRP A 78 1.98 2.09 -10.98
N ARG A 79 0.76 2.14 -10.41
CA ARG A 79 0.28 1.11 -9.49
C ARG A 79 0.23 -0.26 -10.17
N GLU A 80 -0.34 -0.33 -11.37
CA GLU A 80 -0.41 -1.60 -12.12
C GLU A 80 0.98 -2.11 -12.52
N PHE A 81 1.93 -1.23 -12.86
CA PHE A 81 3.31 -1.62 -13.13
C PHE A 81 3.99 -2.24 -11.91
N PHE A 82 3.84 -1.63 -10.74
CA PHE A 82 4.41 -2.19 -9.51
C PHE A 82 3.77 -3.53 -9.16
N LYS A 83 2.46 -3.68 -9.35
CA LYS A 83 1.78 -4.97 -9.18
C LYS A 83 2.24 -6.02 -10.19
N HIS A 84 2.44 -5.65 -11.45
CA HIS A 84 3.04 -6.51 -12.47
C HIS A 84 4.42 -6.99 -12.03
N ALA A 85 5.28 -6.08 -11.57
CA ALA A 85 6.59 -6.43 -11.06
C ALA A 85 6.53 -7.34 -9.82
N HIS A 86 5.58 -7.11 -8.91
CA HIS A 86 5.38 -7.98 -7.75
C HIS A 86 4.88 -9.37 -8.15
N ALA A 87 3.96 -9.49 -9.11
CA ALA A 87 3.52 -10.79 -9.62
C ALA A 87 4.67 -11.60 -10.22
N GLU A 88 5.55 -10.96 -10.99
CA GLU A 88 6.68 -11.63 -11.65
C GLU A 88 7.83 -11.97 -10.70
N LEU A 89 8.08 -11.14 -9.68
CA LEU A 89 9.21 -11.29 -8.77
C LEU A 89 8.83 -11.99 -7.46
N GLY A 90 7.54 -12.08 -7.12
CA GLY A 90 7.05 -12.53 -5.82
C GLY A 90 7.75 -11.80 -4.66
N ASN A 91 8.18 -12.55 -3.65
CA ASN A 91 8.94 -12.01 -2.52
C ASN A 91 10.33 -11.44 -2.91
N GLY A 92 10.75 -11.56 -4.18
CA GLY A 92 11.93 -10.88 -4.70
C GLY A 92 11.86 -9.35 -4.56
N ILE A 93 10.67 -8.76 -4.48
CA ILE A 93 10.50 -7.32 -4.21
C ILE A 93 10.96 -6.90 -2.80
N LEU A 94 11.16 -7.86 -1.90
CA LEU A 94 11.65 -7.63 -0.52
C LEU A 94 13.19 -7.70 -0.43
N SER A 95 13.86 -7.90 -1.56
CA SER A 95 15.32 -7.91 -1.71
C SER A 95 15.75 -6.93 -2.81
N ASP A 96 17.04 -6.63 -2.88
CA ASP A 96 17.61 -5.82 -3.95
C ASP A 96 17.33 -6.44 -5.33
N VAL A 97 16.43 -5.83 -6.12
CA VAL A 97 16.15 -6.29 -7.50
C VAL A 97 17.37 -6.04 -8.40
N ARG A 98 18.16 -5.02 -8.08
CA ARG A 98 19.43 -4.69 -8.73
C ARG A 98 20.46 -4.31 -7.69
N ARG A 99 21.73 -4.35 -8.08
CA ARG A 99 22.84 -3.97 -7.19
C ARG A 99 22.66 -2.53 -6.70
N PRO A 100 22.88 -2.26 -5.40
CA PRO A 100 22.84 -0.91 -4.84
C PRO A 100 23.81 0.06 -5.50
N VAL A 101 23.46 1.34 -5.49
CA VAL A 101 24.29 2.43 -6.03
C VAL A 101 25.61 2.62 -5.28
N TRP A 102 25.64 2.29 -3.98
CA TRP A 102 26.82 2.21 -3.14
C TRP A 102 26.97 0.77 -2.66
N SER A 103 28.12 0.14 -2.92
CA SER A 103 28.38 -1.27 -2.60
C SER A 103 28.81 -1.52 -1.15
N GLY A 104 28.73 -0.51 -0.28
CA GLY A 104 29.09 -0.65 1.13
C GLY A 104 27.98 -1.22 2.00
N LYS A 105 28.22 -1.22 3.31
CA LYS A 105 27.29 -1.77 4.30
C LYS A 105 26.32 -0.70 4.79
N TYR A 106 25.05 -0.85 4.43
CA TYR A 106 23.96 -0.01 4.94
C TYR A 106 23.58 -0.41 6.37
N ASN A 107 23.17 0.60 7.16
CA ASN A 107 22.56 0.39 8.47
C ASN A 107 21.23 -0.38 8.32
N GLN A 108 21.03 -1.36 9.20
CA GLN A 108 19.85 -2.23 9.23
C GLN A 108 18.80 -1.76 10.26
N GLN A 109 19.02 -0.59 10.85
CA GLN A 109 18.11 0.06 11.80
C GLN A 109 17.87 1.50 11.34
N LEU A 110 16.63 1.96 11.51
CA LEU A 110 16.27 3.35 11.27
C LEU A 110 16.69 4.19 12.49
N PRO A 111 17.55 5.21 12.34
CA PRO A 111 17.96 6.08 13.45
C PRO A 111 16.78 6.77 14.13
N ASP A 112 16.84 6.89 15.46
CA ASP A 112 15.78 7.48 16.27
C ASP A 112 15.46 8.92 15.87
N ASP A 113 16.46 9.70 15.45
CA ASP A 113 16.23 11.08 15.02
C ASP A 113 15.37 11.17 13.75
N ILE A 114 15.39 10.14 12.90
CA ILE A 114 14.48 10.02 11.75
C ILE A 114 13.12 9.51 12.23
N ARG A 115 13.10 8.45 13.05
CA ARG A 115 11.84 7.88 13.60
C ARG A 115 11.03 8.92 14.36
N GLU A 116 11.69 9.86 15.02
CA GLU A 116 11.07 10.90 15.83
C GLU A 116 10.89 12.21 15.04
N GLY A 117 11.33 12.30 13.78
CA GLY A 117 11.20 13.54 12.99
C GLY A 117 11.91 14.73 13.63
N ARG A 118 13.17 14.54 14.04
CA ARG A 118 14.04 15.58 14.62
C ARG A 118 15.45 15.51 14.04
N THR A 119 15.51 15.35 12.73
CA THR A 119 16.75 15.37 11.95
C THR A 119 17.32 16.77 11.83
N GLY A 120 16.48 17.81 11.96
CA GLY A 120 16.81 19.20 11.66
C GLY A 120 16.66 19.57 10.17
N VAL A 121 16.22 18.63 9.34
CA VAL A 121 15.82 18.88 7.95
C VAL A 121 14.30 18.96 7.92
N GLU A 122 13.74 20.18 7.75
CA GLU A 122 12.30 20.43 7.94
C GLU A 122 11.42 19.53 7.07
N ALA A 123 11.81 19.28 5.81
CA ALA A 123 11.07 18.39 4.90
C ALA A 123 10.97 16.94 5.40
N ILE A 124 11.95 16.48 6.17
CA ILE A 124 11.95 15.14 6.76
C ILE A 124 11.13 15.14 8.05
N ASP A 125 11.38 16.11 8.92
CA ASP A 125 10.77 16.21 10.24
C ASP A 125 9.25 16.44 10.14
N ALA A 126 8.82 17.38 9.29
CA ALA A 126 7.41 17.62 9.01
C ALA A 126 6.74 16.43 8.30
N GLY A 127 7.49 15.72 7.45
CA GLY A 127 7.03 14.50 6.80
C GLY A 127 6.74 13.39 7.80
N VAL A 128 7.66 13.10 8.72
CA VAL A 128 7.46 12.08 9.77
C VAL A 128 6.28 12.42 10.66
N ALA A 129 6.15 13.68 11.08
CA ALA A 129 5.00 14.13 11.86
C ALA A 129 3.67 13.90 11.11
N SER A 130 3.61 14.27 9.82
CA SER A 130 2.44 14.05 8.97
C SER A 130 2.09 12.57 8.80
N LEU A 131 3.10 11.70 8.63
CA LEU A 131 2.90 10.26 8.49
C LEU A 131 2.21 9.69 9.73
N TYR A 132 2.69 10.04 10.92
CA TYR A 132 2.15 9.51 12.17
C TYR A 132 0.78 10.06 12.52
N GLU A 133 0.54 11.32 12.20
CA GLU A 133 -0.75 11.96 12.49
C GLU A 133 -1.86 11.47 11.55
N THR A 134 -1.56 11.37 10.25
CA THR A 134 -2.59 11.18 9.22
C THR A 134 -2.57 9.81 8.57
N GLY A 135 -1.46 9.08 8.68
CA GLY A 135 -1.24 7.82 7.96
C GLY A 135 -1.11 8.02 6.44
N TYR A 136 -0.82 9.24 5.99
CA TYR A 136 -0.67 9.57 4.57
C TYR A 136 0.49 10.56 4.35
N LEU A 137 1.12 10.44 3.19
CA LEU A 137 2.14 11.37 2.71
C LEU A 137 1.93 11.71 1.24
N HIS A 138 2.16 12.98 0.89
CA HIS A 138 2.32 13.40 -0.49
C HIS A 138 3.52 12.70 -1.14
N ASN A 139 3.42 12.34 -2.42
CA ASN A 139 4.45 11.53 -3.10
C ASN A 139 5.85 12.14 -3.03
N HIS A 140 6.00 13.46 -3.25
CA HIS A 140 7.30 14.13 -3.09
C HIS A 140 7.90 13.94 -1.69
N VAL A 141 7.10 14.03 -0.64
CA VAL A 141 7.58 13.85 0.74
C VAL A 141 8.05 12.41 0.96
N ARG A 142 7.35 11.42 0.39
CA ARG A 142 7.81 10.02 0.40
C ARG A 142 9.17 9.88 -0.28
N MET A 143 9.35 10.49 -1.45
CA MET A 143 10.61 10.45 -2.19
C MET A 143 11.74 11.15 -1.44
N TRP A 144 11.47 12.30 -0.81
CA TRP A 144 12.45 13.04 0.01
C TRP A 144 12.89 12.22 1.22
N ILE A 145 11.94 11.66 1.98
CA ILE A 145 12.25 10.79 3.12
C ILE A 145 13.07 9.58 2.66
N ALA A 146 12.63 8.89 1.60
CA ALA A 146 13.34 7.73 1.09
C ALA A 146 14.77 8.07 0.65
N SER A 147 14.94 9.20 -0.04
CA SER A 147 16.24 9.67 -0.49
C SER A 147 17.16 10.00 0.68
N TYR A 148 16.65 10.73 1.68
CA TYR A 148 17.42 11.08 2.87
C TYR A 148 17.83 9.84 3.68
N VAL A 149 16.89 8.93 3.93
CA VAL A 149 17.13 7.68 4.67
C VAL A 149 18.19 6.83 3.97
N VAL A 150 18.05 6.59 2.66
CA VAL A 150 18.96 5.71 1.92
C VAL A 150 20.29 6.37 1.64
N HIS A 151 20.26 7.56 1.04
CA HIS A 151 21.44 8.18 0.46
C HIS A 151 22.15 9.10 1.44
N MET A 152 21.46 9.82 2.31
CA MET A 152 22.12 10.75 3.23
C MET A 152 22.49 10.08 4.55
N ARG A 153 21.67 9.12 5.00
CA ARG A 153 21.80 8.43 6.31
C ARG A 153 22.24 6.98 6.23
N LYS A 154 22.47 6.48 5.01
CA LYS A 154 23.03 5.15 4.74
C LYS A 154 22.27 4.01 5.42
N VAL A 155 20.94 4.15 5.48
CA VAL A 155 20.04 3.09 5.95
C VAL A 155 19.57 2.28 4.76
N HIS A 156 19.46 0.95 4.93
CA HIS A 156 19.00 0.08 3.87
C HIS A 156 17.54 0.42 3.51
N TRP A 157 17.23 0.50 2.21
CA TRP A 157 15.90 0.94 1.74
C TRP A 157 14.77 0.12 2.35
N LYS A 158 14.97 -1.19 2.54
CA LYS A 158 13.97 -2.09 3.13
C LYS A 158 13.56 -1.68 4.54
N VAL A 159 14.51 -1.18 5.34
CA VAL A 159 14.23 -0.73 6.72
C VAL A 159 13.30 0.47 6.71
N GLY A 160 13.57 1.45 5.83
CA GLY A 160 12.68 2.60 5.65
C GLY A 160 11.34 2.22 5.02
N ALA A 161 11.35 1.29 4.07
CA ALA A 161 10.14 0.79 3.42
C ALA A 161 9.21 0.08 4.40
N ASP A 162 9.74 -0.82 5.24
CA ASP A 162 8.97 -1.54 6.26
C ASP A 162 8.41 -0.57 7.31
N TRP A 163 9.21 0.39 7.78
CA TRP A 163 8.75 1.44 8.71
C TRP A 163 7.62 2.29 8.10
N MET A 164 7.80 2.81 6.89
CA MET A 164 6.78 3.65 6.24
C MET A 164 5.51 2.83 5.95
N TYR A 165 5.64 1.58 5.52
CA TYR A 165 4.52 0.68 5.27
C TYR A 165 3.64 0.47 6.51
N THR A 166 4.24 0.34 7.70
CA THR A 166 3.51 0.16 8.96
C THR A 166 2.54 1.30 9.27
N HIS A 167 2.86 2.53 8.86
CA HIS A 167 2.11 3.73 9.22
C HIS A 167 1.21 4.25 8.09
N LEU A 168 1.46 3.87 6.84
CA LEU A 168 0.66 4.30 5.70
C LEU A 168 -0.69 3.57 5.64
N LEU A 169 -1.79 4.31 5.66
CA LEU A 169 -3.13 3.82 5.34
C LEU A 169 -3.21 3.26 3.91
N ASP A 170 -2.40 3.78 3.00
CA ASP A 170 -2.30 3.29 1.63
C ASP A 170 -1.11 2.36 1.38
N GLY A 171 -0.50 1.82 2.43
CA GLY A 171 0.68 0.96 2.34
C GLY A 171 0.43 -0.31 1.54
N ASP A 172 0.89 -0.37 0.30
CA ASP A 172 0.86 -1.54 -0.57
C ASP A 172 2.29 -2.07 -0.77
N LEU A 173 2.54 -3.37 -0.61
CA LEU A 173 3.90 -3.92 -0.66
C LEU A 173 4.56 -3.65 -2.01
N ALA A 174 3.81 -3.82 -3.11
CA ALA A 174 4.33 -3.58 -4.44
C ALA A 174 4.70 -2.09 -4.61
N SER A 175 3.73 -1.21 -4.39
CA SER A 175 3.90 0.24 -4.60
C SER A 175 4.93 0.85 -3.65
N ASN A 176 4.91 0.47 -2.37
CA ASN A 176 5.83 1.00 -1.37
C ASN A 176 7.26 0.49 -1.60
N HIS A 177 7.49 -0.82 -1.56
CA HIS A 177 8.84 -1.36 -1.61
C HIS A 177 9.52 -1.09 -2.94
N LEU A 178 8.82 -1.17 -4.08
CA LEU A 178 9.40 -0.85 -5.38
C LEU A 178 9.65 0.65 -5.57
N SER A 179 8.85 1.53 -4.95
CA SER A 179 9.15 2.98 -4.95
C SER A 179 10.39 3.31 -4.12
N TRP A 180 10.56 2.68 -2.95
CA TRP A 180 11.78 2.79 -2.14
C TRP A 180 13.01 2.30 -2.91
N GLN A 181 12.89 1.15 -3.60
CA GLN A 181 13.96 0.65 -4.45
C GLN A 181 14.23 1.55 -5.67
N TRP A 182 13.19 2.17 -6.25
CA TRP A 182 13.35 3.13 -7.35
C TRP A 182 14.19 4.34 -6.90
N VAL A 183 13.91 4.88 -5.70
CA VAL A 183 14.67 5.97 -5.08
C VAL A 183 16.09 5.52 -4.75
N ALA A 184 16.26 4.31 -4.20
CA ALA A 184 17.54 3.73 -3.84
C ALA A 184 18.43 3.39 -5.04
N GLY A 185 17.87 3.32 -6.25
CA GLY A 185 18.57 2.88 -7.45
C GLY A 185 18.64 1.36 -7.62
N THR A 186 17.94 0.59 -6.79
CA THR A 186 17.85 -0.89 -6.86
C THR A 186 16.67 -1.38 -7.70
N PHE A 187 15.74 -0.49 -8.07
CA PHE A 187 14.71 -0.72 -9.10
C PHE A 187 14.73 0.34 -10.22
N SER A 188 15.81 1.12 -10.27
CA SER A 188 16.10 2.08 -11.34
C SER A 188 17.59 1.95 -11.73
N HIS A 189 18.16 2.91 -12.46
CA HIS A 189 19.60 2.94 -12.78
C HIS A 189 20.36 4.07 -12.06
N LYS A 190 19.64 5.01 -11.46
CA LYS A 190 20.21 6.22 -10.85
C LYS A 190 19.57 6.45 -9.48
N PRO A 191 20.33 6.89 -8.47
CA PRO A 191 19.73 7.30 -7.21
C PRO A 191 18.85 8.52 -7.47
N TYR A 192 17.70 8.57 -6.80
CA TYR A 192 16.95 9.82 -6.69
C TYR A 192 17.48 10.61 -5.50
N VAL A 193 17.95 11.83 -5.77
CA VAL A 193 18.39 12.80 -4.75
C VAL A 193 17.60 14.10 -4.90
N PHE A 194 17.52 14.88 -3.82
CA PHE A 194 16.85 16.18 -3.79
C PHE A 194 17.67 17.14 -2.92
N ASN A 195 17.63 18.42 -3.25
CA ASN A 195 18.32 19.48 -2.52
C ASN A 195 17.33 20.49 -1.92
N SER A 196 17.85 21.47 -1.18
CA SER A 196 17.06 22.55 -0.59
C SER A 196 16.23 23.33 -1.63
N ASP A 197 16.79 23.62 -2.81
CA ASP A 197 16.04 24.30 -3.90
C ASP A 197 14.83 23.49 -4.40
N ASN A 198 14.96 22.16 -4.44
CA ASN A 198 13.84 21.27 -4.78
C ASN A 198 12.70 21.40 -3.76
N VAL A 199 13.04 21.40 -2.46
CA VAL A 199 12.07 21.62 -1.37
C VAL A 199 11.46 23.00 -1.50
N LYS A 200 12.27 24.06 -1.65
CA LYS A 200 11.80 25.44 -1.81
C LYS A 200 10.83 25.61 -2.98
N LYS A 201 11.05 24.89 -4.08
CA LYS A 201 10.16 24.95 -5.26
C LYS A 201 8.81 24.29 -5.01
N TYR A 202 8.81 23.10 -4.41
CA TYR A 202 7.60 22.25 -4.32
C TYR A 202 6.90 22.33 -2.95
N ALA A 203 7.57 22.85 -1.94
CA ALA A 203 7.08 23.07 -0.59
C ALA A 203 7.69 24.38 -0.04
N PRO A 204 7.35 25.55 -0.61
CA PRO A 204 7.98 26.84 -0.27
C PRO A 204 7.82 27.30 1.19
N LYS A 205 6.95 26.62 1.95
CA LYS A 205 6.76 26.85 3.39
C LYS A 205 7.80 26.14 4.26
N TRP A 206 8.58 25.21 3.68
CA TRP A 206 9.61 24.47 4.38
C TRP A 206 10.98 24.99 3.97
N ASP A 207 11.78 25.36 4.96
CA ASP A 207 13.13 25.87 4.77
C ASP A 207 14.15 24.77 5.11
N CYS A 208 15.02 24.47 4.16
CA CYS A 208 16.11 23.52 4.32
C CYS A 208 17.47 24.18 4.04
N SER A 209 17.53 25.51 4.01
CA SER A 209 18.79 26.24 3.85
C SER A 209 19.76 25.95 5.00
N GLY A 210 21.05 25.79 4.65
CA GLY A 210 22.12 25.46 5.58
C GLY A 210 22.13 24.03 6.11
N THR A 211 21.23 23.17 5.63
CA THR A 211 21.22 21.73 5.99
C THR A 211 22.17 20.91 5.11
N ALA A 212 22.36 19.64 5.44
CA ALA A 212 23.18 18.72 4.65
C ALA A 212 22.67 18.48 3.21
N ILE A 213 21.41 18.83 2.92
CA ILE A 213 20.84 18.77 1.56
C ILE A 213 20.92 20.11 0.81
N ASP A 214 21.44 21.17 1.43
CA ASP A 214 21.64 22.48 0.80
C ASP A 214 22.98 22.52 0.06
N THR A 215 23.08 21.68 -0.97
CA THR A 215 24.21 21.62 -1.89
C THR A 215 23.74 21.26 -3.31
N ASP A 216 24.65 21.22 -4.26
CA ASP A 216 24.35 20.84 -5.64
C ASP A 216 24.08 19.34 -5.80
N TYR A 217 23.53 18.98 -6.97
CA TYR A 217 23.18 17.60 -7.29
C TYR A 217 24.41 16.69 -7.45
N GLU A 218 25.56 17.22 -7.85
CA GLU A 218 26.78 16.41 -8.04
C GLU A 218 27.32 15.94 -6.68
N ASP A 219 27.34 16.83 -5.69
CA ASP A 219 27.68 16.52 -4.31
C ASP A 219 26.71 15.50 -3.69
N LEU A 220 25.41 15.67 -3.90
CA LEU A 220 24.41 14.71 -3.40
C LEU A 220 24.55 13.32 -4.03
N GLU A 221 24.79 13.25 -5.34
CA GLU A 221 25.06 11.99 -6.03
C GLU A 221 26.38 11.35 -5.55
N SER A 222 27.41 12.15 -5.29
CA SER A 222 28.67 11.70 -4.69
C SER A 222 28.46 11.13 -3.29
N ILE A 223 27.64 11.79 -2.45
CA ILE A 223 27.24 11.29 -1.14
C ILE A 223 26.50 9.96 -1.30
N ALA A 224 25.49 9.89 -2.18
CA ALA A 224 24.69 8.68 -2.42
C ALA A 224 25.54 7.44 -2.79
N ARG A 225 26.68 7.65 -3.46
CA ARG A 225 27.59 6.58 -3.94
C ARG A 225 28.77 6.29 -3.01
N SER A 226 28.88 6.99 -1.88
CA SER A 226 30.01 6.88 -0.95
C SER A 226 29.57 6.34 0.40
N LYS A 227 30.51 6.19 1.34
CA LYS A 227 30.22 5.80 2.74
C LYS A 227 29.77 6.95 3.65
N ARG A 228 29.67 8.17 3.12
CA ARG A 228 29.41 9.38 3.93
C ARG A 228 27.97 9.36 4.46
N ASP A 229 27.82 9.25 5.76
CA ASP A 229 26.57 9.55 6.48
C ASP A 229 26.64 11.02 6.93
N VAL A 230 25.61 11.81 6.59
CA VAL A 230 25.56 13.23 6.95
C VAL A 230 25.14 13.46 8.40
N GLY A 231 24.61 12.44 9.07
CA GLY A 231 24.09 12.52 10.43
C GLY A 231 22.84 13.41 10.55
N ARG A 232 22.44 13.69 11.79
CA ARG A 232 21.45 14.73 12.09
C ARG A 232 22.11 16.11 12.09
N GLU A 233 21.34 17.15 11.84
CA GLU A 233 21.84 18.53 11.89
C GLU A 233 22.29 18.94 13.30
N ARG A 234 23.26 19.86 13.36
CA ARG A 234 23.79 20.35 14.65
C ARG A 234 22.73 21.06 15.50
N ASN A 235 21.81 21.76 14.83
CA ASN A 235 20.73 22.51 15.45
C ASN A 235 19.40 21.74 15.41
N ALA A 236 19.45 20.41 15.26
CA ALA A 236 18.27 19.57 15.23
C ALA A 236 17.44 19.71 16.52
N PRO A 237 16.10 19.64 16.45
CA PRO A 237 15.24 19.73 17.63
C PRO A 237 15.62 18.70 18.70
N PRO A 238 15.62 19.07 20.00
CA PRO A 238 15.95 18.15 21.08
C PRO A 238 14.86 17.09 21.30
N VAL A 239 13.63 17.38 20.90
CA VAL A 239 12.44 16.54 21.06
C VAL A 239 11.73 16.46 19.72
N GLY A 240 11.37 15.23 19.32
CA GLY A 240 10.59 14.94 18.11
C GLY A 240 9.17 14.44 18.44
N VAL A 241 8.48 13.96 17.41
CA VAL A 241 7.19 13.28 17.55
C VAL A 241 7.37 11.86 18.08
N ALA A 242 6.39 11.37 18.84
CA ALA A 242 6.36 9.98 19.27
C ALA A 242 5.86 9.08 18.12
N GLU A 243 6.62 8.03 17.81
CA GLU A 243 6.17 7.02 16.84
C GLU A 243 4.96 6.25 17.39
N PRO A 244 3.85 6.16 16.62
CA PRO A 244 2.71 5.32 16.99
C PRO A 244 3.14 3.86 17.11
N THR A 245 2.71 3.20 18.17
CA THR A 245 3.03 1.79 18.37
C THR A 245 2.51 0.95 17.20
N SER A 246 3.40 0.11 16.66
CA SER A 246 3.03 -0.92 15.70
C SER A 246 2.72 -2.22 16.44
N HIS A 247 1.68 -2.90 15.99
CA HIS A 247 1.26 -4.14 16.60
C HIS A 247 1.18 -5.21 15.52
N ARG A 248 1.65 -6.40 15.88
CA ARG A 248 1.16 -7.62 15.23
C ARG A 248 -0.34 -7.69 15.46
N PHE A 249 -1.07 -8.37 14.58
CA PHE A 249 -2.49 -8.55 14.84
C PHE A 249 -2.69 -9.29 16.17
N ASP A 250 -3.49 -8.69 17.05
CA ASP A 250 -3.81 -9.17 18.38
C ASP A 250 -5.31 -9.00 18.61
N LEU A 251 -5.96 -10.05 19.11
CA LEU A 251 -7.39 -10.07 19.40
C LEU A 251 -7.78 -9.03 20.45
N GLU A 252 -6.84 -8.62 21.31
CA GLU A 252 -7.09 -7.56 22.29
C GLU A 252 -7.25 -6.17 21.66
N LEU A 253 -6.79 -5.98 20.41
CA LEU A 253 -6.97 -4.72 19.67
C LEU A 253 -8.41 -4.54 19.15
N LEU A 254 -9.23 -5.59 19.19
CA LEU A 254 -10.57 -5.58 18.61
C LEU A 254 -11.58 -4.85 19.51
N SER A 255 -12.52 -4.13 18.90
CA SER A 255 -13.70 -3.60 19.60
C SER A 255 -14.53 -4.74 20.18
N ASP A 256 -15.33 -4.50 21.22
CA ASP A 256 -16.20 -5.54 21.79
C ASP A 256 -17.16 -6.14 20.74
N THR A 257 -17.62 -5.33 19.80
CA THR A 257 -18.45 -5.79 18.68
C THR A 257 -17.68 -6.73 17.77
N LEU A 258 -16.46 -6.36 17.36
CA LEU A 258 -15.61 -7.22 16.55
C LEU A 258 -15.22 -8.49 17.31
N LYS A 259 -14.89 -8.42 18.60
CA LYS A 259 -14.60 -9.59 19.44
C LYS A 259 -15.74 -10.61 19.36
N ARG A 260 -17.00 -10.17 19.43
CA ARG A 260 -18.18 -11.04 19.28
C ARG A 260 -18.35 -11.64 17.88
N LYS A 261 -17.91 -10.94 16.84
CA LYS A 261 -17.93 -11.43 15.45
C LYS A 261 -16.72 -12.30 15.10
N THR A 262 -15.68 -12.29 15.93
CA THR A 262 -14.41 -12.92 15.61
C THR A 262 -14.43 -14.40 15.95
N VAL A 263 -13.98 -15.22 15.01
CA VAL A 263 -13.73 -16.65 15.21
C VAL A 263 -12.24 -16.91 15.02
N ASP A 264 -11.61 -17.45 16.06
CA ASP A 264 -10.20 -17.81 16.01
C ASP A 264 -10.03 -19.22 15.44
N LEU A 265 -9.72 -19.30 14.15
CA LEU A 265 -9.50 -20.56 13.45
C LEU A 265 -8.13 -21.16 13.73
N ARG A 266 -7.26 -20.51 14.51
CA ARG A 266 -6.02 -21.13 15.02
C ARG A 266 -6.30 -22.18 16.09
N GLN A 267 -7.53 -22.19 16.63
CA GLN A 267 -8.01 -23.14 17.63
C GLN A 267 -9.05 -24.08 17.01
N GLN A 268 -8.99 -25.38 17.33
CA GLN A 268 -9.92 -26.37 16.79
C GLN A 268 -11.40 -26.04 17.08
N ALA A 269 -11.69 -25.49 18.26
CA ALA A 269 -13.04 -25.06 18.63
C ALA A 269 -13.63 -24.01 17.66
N GLY A 270 -12.78 -23.13 17.10
CA GLY A 270 -13.21 -22.18 16.08
C GLY A 270 -13.57 -22.87 14.77
N VAL A 271 -12.76 -23.86 14.35
CA VAL A 271 -13.01 -24.67 13.15
C VAL A 271 -14.32 -25.44 13.25
N ASP A 272 -14.61 -26.03 14.41
CA ASP A 272 -15.82 -26.79 14.66
C ASP A 272 -17.06 -25.88 14.61
N SER A 273 -16.97 -24.67 15.18
CA SER A 273 -18.03 -23.65 15.13
C SER A 273 -18.37 -23.24 13.69
N CYS A 274 -17.37 -23.03 12.84
CA CYS A 274 -17.59 -22.67 11.44
C CYS A 274 -18.21 -23.81 10.63
N SER A 275 -17.77 -25.06 10.87
CA SER A 275 -18.30 -26.23 10.18
C SER A 275 -19.81 -26.42 10.45
N ALA A 276 -20.27 -26.11 11.66
CA ALA A 276 -21.70 -26.12 11.99
C ALA A 276 -22.50 -25.05 11.20
N LEU A 277 -21.93 -23.85 11.01
CA LEU A 277 -22.56 -22.76 10.26
C LEU A 277 -22.74 -23.10 8.77
N MET A 278 -21.85 -23.91 8.19
CA MET A 278 -21.89 -24.32 6.78
C MET A 278 -23.07 -25.23 6.43
N SER A 279 -23.84 -25.70 7.43
CA SER A 279 -25.14 -26.32 7.19
C SER A 279 -26.19 -25.33 6.67
N ASN A 280 -26.06 -24.04 7.01
CA ASN A 280 -27.02 -22.98 6.68
C ASN A 280 -26.59 -22.11 5.50
N PHE A 281 -25.30 -22.09 5.16
CA PHE A 281 -24.74 -21.26 4.09
C PHE A 281 -23.96 -22.12 3.11
N LYS A 282 -24.36 -22.06 1.83
CA LYS A 282 -23.70 -22.82 0.75
C LYS A 282 -22.61 -22.02 0.05
N LYS A 283 -22.62 -20.70 0.17
CA LYS A 283 -21.62 -19.81 -0.42
C LYS A 283 -21.01 -18.91 0.66
N ILE A 284 -19.69 -18.96 0.75
CA ILE A 284 -18.87 -18.22 1.71
C ILE A 284 -18.02 -17.22 0.92
N ASN A 285 -18.33 -15.93 1.06
CA ASN A 285 -17.57 -14.86 0.44
C ASN A 285 -16.51 -14.36 1.43
N LEU A 286 -15.26 -14.68 1.15
CA LEU A 286 -14.12 -14.32 1.96
C LEU A 286 -13.59 -12.94 1.55
N VAL A 287 -13.40 -12.07 2.53
CA VAL A 287 -13.00 -10.67 2.33
C VAL A 287 -11.68 -10.42 3.05
N HIS A 288 -10.62 -10.16 2.29
CA HIS A 288 -9.32 -9.80 2.86
C HIS A 288 -9.11 -8.27 2.93
N PRO A 289 -8.13 -7.75 3.69
CA PRO A 289 -7.93 -6.31 3.87
C PRO A 289 -7.75 -5.46 2.61
N TRP A 290 -7.36 -6.05 1.47
CA TRP A 290 -7.21 -5.34 0.19
C TRP A 290 -8.43 -5.46 -0.76
N ASP A 291 -9.57 -5.99 -0.29
CA ASP A 291 -10.80 -6.14 -1.09
C ASP A 291 -12.07 -5.77 -0.28
N LEU A 292 -12.06 -4.61 0.37
CA LEU A 292 -13.13 -4.23 1.28
C LEU A 292 -14.42 -3.75 0.57
N LYS A 293 -14.46 -3.67 -0.78
CA LYS A 293 -15.68 -3.30 -1.51
C LYS A 293 -16.88 -4.13 -1.10
N ALA A 294 -16.67 -5.44 -0.96
CA ALA A 294 -17.72 -6.40 -0.59
C ALA A 294 -18.41 -6.02 0.72
N CYS A 295 -17.70 -5.39 1.68
CA CYS A 295 -18.29 -4.94 2.95
C CYS A 295 -19.41 -3.90 2.78
N PHE A 296 -19.50 -3.23 1.63
CA PHE A 296 -20.50 -2.20 1.35
C PHE A 296 -21.57 -2.65 0.35
N ASP A 297 -21.44 -3.86 -0.19
CA ASP A 297 -22.41 -4.45 -1.10
C ASP A 297 -23.51 -5.18 -0.30
N LEU A 298 -24.72 -5.25 -0.87
CA LEU A 298 -25.81 -6.02 -0.27
C LEU A 298 -25.47 -7.51 -0.27
N THR A 299 -25.61 -8.16 0.89
CA THR A 299 -25.43 -9.61 1.01
C THR A 299 -26.62 -10.32 0.38
N GLN A 300 -26.38 -11.30 -0.49
CA GLN A 300 -27.46 -12.08 -1.08
C GLN A 300 -27.97 -13.13 -0.08
N SER A 301 -29.26 -13.48 -0.15
CA SER A 301 -29.84 -14.52 0.70
C SER A 301 -29.10 -15.85 0.51
N GLY A 302 -28.59 -16.44 1.60
CA GLY A 302 -27.86 -17.72 1.57
C GLY A 302 -26.34 -17.61 1.40
N GLU A 303 -25.80 -16.39 1.33
CA GLU A 303 -24.36 -16.12 1.39
C GLU A 303 -23.93 -15.72 2.81
N LEU A 304 -22.75 -16.17 3.22
CA LEU A 304 -22.08 -15.69 4.44
C LEU A 304 -20.87 -14.84 4.04
N ARG A 305 -20.78 -13.60 4.51
CA ARG A 305 -19.62 -12.74 4.29
C ARG A 305 -18.67 -12.78 5.48
N VAL A 306 -17.43 -13.16 5.21
CA VAL A 306 -16.43 -13.41 6.25
C VAL A 306 -15.19 -12.58 6.00
N GLY A 307 -14.83 -11.71 6.94
CA GLY A 307 -13.53 -11.04 6.93
C GLY A 307 -12.41 -12.04 7.26
N LEU A 308 -11.29 -12.01 6.55
CA LEU A 308 -10.13 -12.85 6.82
C LEU A 308 -8.93 -12.03 7.28
N ILE A 309 -8.31 -12.46 8.38
CA ILE A 309 -7.06 -11.91 8.88
C ILE A 309 -6.04 -13.04 9.06
N ASP A 310 -4.96 -13.00 8.28
CA ASP A 310 -3.81 -13.89 8.48
C ASP A 310 -2.78 -13.29 9.45
N CYS A 311 -2.60 -13.90 10.61
CA CYS A 311 -1.66 -13.40 11.60
C CYS A 311 -0.19 -13.63 11.21
N ALA A 312 0.12 -14.60 10.35
CA ALA A 312 1.49 -14.81 9.87
C ALA A 312 1.96 -13.62 9.03
N PHE A 313 1.15 -13.20 8.05
CA PHE A 313 1.40 -12.00 7.25
C PHE A 313 1.57 -10.77 8.14
N HIS A 314 0.65 -10.54 9.07
CA HIS A 314 0.67 -9.35 9.94
C HIS A 314 1.72 -9.40 11.05
N LYS A 315 2.36 -10.56 11.26
CA LYS A 315 3.58 -10.67 12.06
C LYS A 315 4.81 -10.19 11.28
N ALA A 316 4.87 -10.49 9.98
CA ALA A 316 5.94 -10.06 9.10
C ALA A 316 5.81 -8.58 8.66
N HIS A 317 4.57 -8.10 8.54
CA HIS A 317 4.23 -6.78 8.06
C HIS A 317 3.27 -6.07 9.03
N PRO A 318 3.76 -5.67 10.22
CA PRO A 318 2.91 -5.11 11.26
C PRO A 318 2.33 -3.75 10.85
N TRP A 319 1.13 -3.47 11.34
CA TRP A 319 0.43 -2.20 11.13
C TRP A 319 0.28 -1.46 12.45
N ASN A 320 0.21 -0.12 12.38
CA ASN A 320 -0.19 0.67 13.54
C ASN A 320 -1.72 0.60 13.75
N LYS A 321 -2.17 1.12 14.90
CA LYS A 321 -3.59 1.13 15.25
C LYS A 321 -4.45 1.86 14.20
N GLN A 322 -4.01 3.00 13.69
CA GLN A 322 -4.78 3.80 12.73
C GLN A 322 -5.13 3.01 11.46
N ARG A 323 -4.16 2.23 10.95
CA ARG A 323 -4.36 1.37 9.79
C ARG A 323 -5.24 0.16 10.11
N TRP A 324 -5.07 -0.45 11.27
CA TRP A 324 -5.98 -1.50 11.74
C TRP A 324 -7.42 -1.01 11.83
N ASP A 325 -7.65 0.15 12.45
CA ASP A 325 -8.97 0.74 12.57
C ASP A 325 -9.60 0.98 11.18
N PHE A 326 -8.83 1.45 10.20
CA PHE A 326 -9.34 1.69 8.83
C PHE A 326 -9.89 0.43 8.16
N VAL A 327 -9.25 -0.72 8.37
CA VAL A 327 -9.68 -2.01 7.80
C VAL A 327 -10.78 -2.65 8.63
N LEU A 328 -10.58 -2.72 9.95
CA LEU A 328 -11.48 -3.43 10.85
C LEU A 328 -12.84 -2.75 10.99
N ASN A 329 -12.93 -1.42 10.87
CA ASN A 329 -14.22 -0.72 10.86
C ASN A 329 -15.11 -1.14 9.67
N ALA A 330 -14.52 -1.36 8.50
CA ALA A 330 -15.27 -1.85 7.34
C ALA A 330 -15.71 -3.30 7.52
N MET A 331 -14.83 -4.17 8.04
CA MET A 331 -15.19 -5.55 8.35
C MET A 331 -16.25 -5.64 9.46
N GLU A 332 -16.18 -4.79 10.49
CA GLU A 332 -17.20 -4.70 11.55
C GLU A 332 -18.57 -4.38 10.95
N THR A 333 -18.61 -3.45 9.99
CA THR A 333 -19.85 -3.01 9.35
C THR A 333 -20.39 -4.05 8.37
N GLY A 334 -19.52 -4.61 7.54
CA GLY A 334 -19.94 -5.35 6.34
C GLY A 334 -19.87 -6.87 6.44
N CYS A 335 -19.07 -7.43 7.35
CA CYS A 335 -18.91 -8.87 7.50
C CYS A 335 -19.81 -9.43 8.61
N ASP A 336 -20.33 -10.63 8.41
CA ASP A 336 -21.09 -11.39 9.40
C ASP A 336 -20.14 -11.91 10.50
N GLN A 337 -18.96 -12.36 10.09
CA GLN A 337 -17.88 -12.81 10.97
C GLN A 337 -16.51 -12.33 10.49
N VAL A 338 -15.53 -12.35 11.39
CA VAL A 338 -14.11 -12.17 11.06
C VAL A 338 -13.34 -13.41 11.52
N TRP A 339 -12.69 -14.10 10.59
CA TRP A 339 -11.91 -15.28 10.86
C TRP A 339 -10.43 -14.94 10.93
N VAL A 340 -9.80 -15.41 11.99
CA VAL A 340 -8.36 -15.23 12.21
C VAL A 340 -7.67 -16.56 11.98
N VAL A 341 -6.72 -16.56 11.05
CA VAL A 341 -5.98 -17.74 10.60
C VAL A 341 -4.48 -17.54 10.77
N ASN A 342 -3.74 -18.64 10.73
CA ASN A 342 -2.28 -18.62 10.70
C ASN A 342 -1.80 -19.53 9.57
N THR A 343 -1.40 -18.95 8.45
CA THR A 343 -1.01 -19.73 7.26
C THR A 343 0.36 -20.42 7.40
N ASP A 344 1.16 -20.06 8.42
CA ASP A 344 2.42 -20.73 8.72
C ASP A 344 2.21 -22.10 9.41
N GLU A 345 1.04 -22.34 10.00
CA GLU A 345 0.68 -23.61 10.65
C GLU A 345 0.14 -24.62 9.60
N ILE A 346 1.03 -25.07 8.71
CA ILE A 346 0.68 -25.87 7.52
C ILE A 346 -0.17 -27.10 7.86
N GLY A 347 0.19 -27.83 8.93
CA GLY A 347 -0.56 -29.01 9.36
C GLY A 347 -1.99 -28.68 9.74
N HIS A 348 -2.19 -27.63 10.53
CA HIS A 348 -3.51 -27.15 10.95
C HIS A 348 -4.36 -26.69 9.76
N CYS A 349 -3.77 -25.90 8.85
CA CYS A 349 -4.45 -25.48 7.62
C CYS A 349 -4.88 -26.67 6.75
N THR A 350 -4.03 -27.68 6.62
CA THR A 350 -4.35 -28.88 5.82
C THR A 350 -5.52 -29.65 6.43
N SER A 351 -5.59 -29.75 7.76
CA SER A 351 -6.73 -30.34 8.48
C SER A 351 -8.02 -29.52 8.29
N MET A 352 -7.94 -28.19 8.38
CA MET A 352 -9.08 -27.29 8.11
C MET A 352 -9.61 -27.46 6.68
N LEU A 353 -8.72 -27.43 5.68
CA LEU A 353 -9.08 -27.60 4.28
C LEU A 353 -9.84 -28.92 4.06
N ALA A 354 -9.31 -30.03 4.58
CA ALA A 354 -9.96 -31.34 4.48
C ALA A 354 -11.34 -31.39 5.17
N GLY A 355 -11.52 -30.64 6.27
CA GLY A 355 -12.80 -30.48 6.96
C GLY A 355 -13.79 -29.68 6.11
N PHE A 356 -13.40 -28.50 5.65
CA PHE A 356 -14.26 -27.61 4.88
C PHE A 356 -14.67 -28.20 3.52
N MET A 357 -13.79 -28.95 2.84
CA MET A 357 -14.16 -29.67 1.62
C MET A 357 -15.33 -30.64 1.81
N LYS A 358 -15.47 -31.26 3.00
CA LYS A 358 -16.56 -32.20 3.28
C LYS A 358 -17.92 -31.52 3.46
N THR A 359 -17.93 -30.22 3.74
CA THR A 359 -19.18 -29.45 3.93
C THR A 359 -19.89 -29.18 2.61
N GLY A 360 -19.15 -29.21 1.49
CA GLY A 360 -19.65 -28.83 0.17
C GLY A 360 -19.99 -27.33 0.05
N ALA A 361 -19.51 -26.49 0.97
CA ALA A 361 -19.61 -25.04 0.84
C ALA A 361 -18.62 -24.52 -0.21
N GLU A 362 -19.05 -23.55 -1.00
CA GLU A 362 -18.22 -22.85 -1.99
C GLU A 362 -17.58 -21.63 -1.34
N PHE A 363 -16.25 -21.52 -1.41
CA PHE A 363 -15.50 -20.39 -0.89
C PHE A 363 -15.02 -19.54 -2.06
N GLU A 364 -15.32 -18.25 -2.04
CA GLU A 364 -14.80 -17.30 -3.02
C GLU A 364 -13.89 -16.30 -2.32
N LEU A 365 -12.72 -16.02 -2.89
CA LEU A 365 -11.79 -15.00 -2.42
C LEU A 365 -11.21 -14.26 -3.62
N LYS A 366 -11.10 -12.92 -3.54
CA LYS A 366 -10.43 -12.14 -4.58
C LYS A 366 -8.92 -12.35 -4.55
N GLU A 367 -8.31 -12.38 -5.72
CA GLU A 367 -6.87 -12.47 -5.88
C GLU A 367 -6.13 -11.32 -5.19
N THR A 368 -4.96 -11.65 -4.62
CA THR A 368 -4.03 -10.67 -4.08
C THR A 368 -2.60 -11.19 -4.20
N LEU A 369 -1.65 -10.27 -4.23
CA LEU A 369 -0.22 -10.59 -4.28
C LEU A 369 0.41 -10.72 -2.89
N ASN A 370 -0.36 -10.50 -1.81
CA ASN A 370 0.14 -10.63 -0.45
C ASN A 370 0.31 -12.11 -0.09
N SER A 371 1.55 -12.53 0.14
CA SER A 371 1.96 -13.95 0.22
C SER A 371 1.15 -14.79 1.21
N GLY A 372 0.85 -14.30 2.41
CA GLY A 372 0.00 -15.04 3.37
C GLY A 372 -1.40 -15.33 2.83
N TYR A 373 -2.00 -14.37 2.13
CA TYR A 373 -3.35 -14.51 1.57
C TYR A 373 -3.35 -15.30 0.26
N LEU A 374 -2.27 -15.27 -0.51
CA LEU A 374 -2.08 -16.16 -1.65
C LEU A 374 -2.04 -17.63 -1.21
N MET A 375 -1.45 -17.91 -0.03
CA MET A 375 -1.37 -19.25 0.53
C MET A 375 -2.67 -19.72 1.20
N MET A 376 -3.75 -18.93 1.13
CA MET A 376 -5.02 -19.22 1.83
C MET A 376 -5.72 -20.48 1.30
N GLU A 377 -5.42 -20.91 0.08
CA GLU A 377 -5.86 -22.19 -0.51
C GLU A 377 -5.36 -23.41 0.28
N ARG A 378 -4.32 -23.25 1.11
CA ARG A 378 -3.87 -24.30 2.03
C ARG A 378 -4.87 -24.56 3.16
N CYS A 379 -5.72 -23.58 3.46
CA CYS A 379 -6.61 -23.57 4.62
C CYS A 379 -8.09 -23.72 4.19
N PHE A 380 -8.46 -23.31 2.96
CA PHE A 380 -9.84 -23.34 2.45
C PHE A 380 -9.90 -23.77 0.97
N PRO A 381 -10.99 -24.41 0.51
CA PRO A 381 -11.16 -24.79 -0.90
C PRO A 381 -11.62 -23.58 -1.74
N ILE A 382 -10.69 -22.66 -2.01
CA ILE A 382 -10.96 -21.36 -2.60
C ILE A 382 -11.20 -21.44 -4.11
N ARG A 383 -12.27 -20.78 -4.56
CA ARG A 383 -12.46 -20.30 -5.93
C ARG A 383 -11.97 -18.85 -6.00
N TRP A 384 -10.98 -18.60 -6.85
CA TRP A 384 -10.40 -17.27 -7.01
C TRP A 384 -11.28 -16.38 -7.90
N ALA A 385 -11.57 -15.17 -7.41
CA ALA A 385 -12.15 -14.10 -8.21
C ALA A 385 -11.05 -13.15 -8.68
N LEU A 386 -11.08 -12.79 -9.97
CA LEU A 386 -10.07 -11.92 -10.56
C LEU A 386 -10.10 -10.52 -9.94
N GLU A 387 -8.91 -9.93 -9.82
CA GLU A 387 -8.79 -8.53 -9.42
C GLU A 387 -9.29 -7.60 -10.54
N ASP A 388 -9.97 -6.52 -10.16
CA ASP A 388 -10.38 -5.47 -11.07
C ASP A 388 -9.22 -4.52 -11.42
N LYS A 389 -8.53 -4.83 -12.52
CA LYS A 389 -7.38 -4.06 -13.04
C LYS A 389 -7.83 -3.07 -14.10
N LEU A 390 -7.15 -1.94 -14.28
CA LEU A 390 -7.41 -1.03 -15.41
C LEU A 390 -6.69 -1.50 -16.70
N LEU A 391 -5.46 -1.97 -16.55
CA LEU A 391 -4.60 -2.36 -17.67
C LEU A 391 -4.32 -3.87 -17.67
N PRO A 392 -4.20 -4.51 -18.85
CA PRO A 392 -3.73 -5.89 -18.93
C PRO A 392 -2.28 -6.01 -18.46
N ASN A 393 -1.92 -7.19 -17.96
CA ASN A 393 -0.53 -7.52 -17.67
C ASN A 393 0.18 -7.98 -18.95
N PRO A 394 1.31 -7.36 -19.31
CA PRO A 394 2.19 -7.90 -20.35
C PRO A 394 2.63 -9.34 -20.02
N PRO A 395 2.84 -10.22 -21.02
CA PRO A 395 3.17 -11.64 -20.79
C PRO A 395 4.58 -11.89 -20.22
N ARG A 396 5.40 -10.85 -20.09
CA ARG A 396 6.76 -10.94 -19.55
C ARG A 396 7.03 -9.79 -18.58
N PHE A 397 7.90 -10.04 -17.61
CA PHE A 397 8.44 -9.00 -16.75
C PHE A 397 8.98 -7.79 -17.53
N GLN A 398 8.52 -6.60 -17.13
CA GLN A 398 8.90 -5.34 -17.74
C GLN A 398 9.90 -4.61 -16.85
N GLN A 399 11.06 -4.27 -17.42
CA GLN A 399 12.18 -3.70 -16.66
C GLN A 399 12.04 -2.21 -16.32
N SER A 400 11.03 -1.53 -16.87
CA SER A 400 10.73 -0.13 -16.59
C SER A 400 9.26 0.18 -16.84
N PHE A 401 8.77 1.20 -16.14
CA PHE A 401 7.42 1.69 -16.31
C PHE A 401 7.11 2.07 -17.77
N SER A 402 8.02 2.76 -18.48
CA SER A 402 7.76 3.16 -19.87
C SER A 402 7.59 1.96 -20.82
N ARG A 403 8.27 0.84 -20.56
CA ARG A 403 8.10 -0.39 -21.34
C ARG A 403 6.77 -1.05 -21.01
N PHE A 404 6.46 -1.19 -19.73
CA PHE A 404 5.17 -1.68 -19.25
C PHE A 404 4.02 -0.87 -19.83
N TYR A 405 4.07 0.45 -19.69
CA TYR A 405 3.00 1.34 -20.10
C TYR A 405 2.71 1.19 -21.59
N ARG A 406 3.74 1.26 -22.43
CA ARG A 406 3.60 1.09 -23.88
C ARG A 406 2.99 -0.27 -24.26
N GLU A 407 3.43 -1.35 -23.63
CA GLU A 407 2.95 -2.70 -23.95
C GLU A 407 1.52 -2.90 -23.46
N ALA A 408 1.22 -2.51 -22.22
CA ALA A 408 -0.10 -2.63 -21.63
C ALA A 408 -1.15 -1.77 -22.34
N THR A 409 -0.83 -0.53 -22.74
CA THR A 409 -1.76 0.32 -23.50
C THR A 409 -1.95 -0.18 -24.92
N LEU A 410 -0.90 -0.75 -25.56
CA LEU A 410 -1.05 -1.37 -26.89
C LEU A 410 -1.99 -2.58 -26.84
N MET A 411 -1.89 -3.41 -25.80
CA MET A 411 -2.78 -4.54 -25.57
C MET A 411 -4.21 -4.10 -25.26
N ALA A 412 -4.38 -2.99 -24.53
CA ALA A 412 -5.70 -2.47 -24.15
C ALA A 412 -6.43 -1.76 -25.30
N GLY A 413 -5.71 -1.25 -26.30
CA GLY A 413 -6.26 -0.42 -27.38
C GLY A 413 -6.45 1.02 -26.92
N SER A 414 -7.69 1.40 -26.63
CA SER A 414 -8.10 2.70 -26.08
C SER A 414 -8.40 2.64 -24.58
N LEU A 415 -8.53 3.79 -23.93
CA LEU A 415 -8.92 3.84 -22.52
C LEU A 415 -10.36 3.35 -22.33
N GLU A 416 -11.24 3.66 -23.27
CA GLU A 416 -12.62 3.18 -23.32
C GLU A 416 -12.68 1.64 -23.42
N GLU A 417 -11.88 1.05 -24.32
CA GLU A 417 -11.76 -0.41 -24.43
C GLU A 417 -11.15 -1.03 -23.18
N ALA A 418 -10.18 -0.36 -22.55
CA ALA A 418 -9.60 -0.85 -21.30
C ALA A 418 -10.64 -0.96 -20.18
N ILE A 419 -11.67 -0.10 -20.16
CA ILE A 419 -12.74 -0.08 -19.15
C ILE A 419 -13.88 -1.05 -19.49
N HIS A 420 -14.32 -1.07 -20.75
CA HIS A 420 -15.51 -1.81 -21.19
C HIS A 420 -15.20 -3.16 -21.84
N GLY A 421 -14.05 -3.28 -22.47
CA GLY A 421 -13.51 -4.56 -22.91
C GLY A 421 -13.14 -5.35 -21.67
N GLY A 422 -13.83 -6.48 -21.45
CA GLY A 422 -13.31 -7.49 -20.55
C GLY A 422 -11.87 -7.75 -20.97
N ILE A 423 -10.91 -7.59 -20.06
CA ILE A 423 -9.52 -7.92 -20.34
C ILE A 423 -9.55 -9.40 -20.74
N LEU A 424 -9.41 -9.66 -22.05
CA LEU A 424 -9.24 -11.01 -22.56
C LEU A 424 -7.86 -11.46 -22.08
N VAL A 425 -7.83 -12.12 -20.93
CA VAL A 425 -6.64 -12.81 -20.44
C VAL A 425 -6.74 -14.22 -20.99
N ASP A 426 -5.85 -14.56 -21.92
CA ASP A 426 -5.55 -15.95 -22.29
C ASP A 426 -4.85 -16.69 -21.13
#